data_AF-A0A1T4WKB9-F1
#
_entry.id   AF-A0A1T4WKB9-F1
#
_cell.length_a   1.000
_cell.length_b   1.000
_cell.length_c   1.000
_cell.angle_alpha   90.00
_cell.angle_beta   90.00
_cell.angle_gamma   90.00
#
_symmetry.space_group_name_H-M   'P 1'
#
loop_
_entity.id
_entity.type
_entity.pdbx_description
1 polymer ?
#
loop_
_entity_poly.entity_id
_entity_poly.type
_entity_poly.pdbx_seq_one_letter_code
_entity_poly.pdbx_strand_id
1 'polypeptide(L)'
;MPVPDSKLKAARKKALEKGHWVLVSAFDTLLTDTTSLDARINVTGAMHEVGLLSNSLAPYWTEWRSNDEESKAWAERCLTRLHDHDADYWALAALLAVPLDFVKQSLQQRGYKLLSIRFASTYKQPEWSIATFAGKHQDRSLVPVIEVGWDNEGFVIEASRWRAVILNEQQVIEGSLIGKGSGSYYMRAKLPYGCWRIADEPLELKEEWRVPKEKTLLADYP
;
A
#
# COMPACT_ATOMS: atom_id res chain seq x y z
N MET A 1 -8.12 -21.29 7.07
CA MET A 1 -7.22 -22.34 7.63
C MET A 1 -5.80 -21.81 7.51
N PRO A 2 -4.91 -22.04 8.49
CA PRO A 2 -3.53 -21.58 8.40
C PRO A 2 -2.78 -22.33 7.29
N VAL A 3 -1.92 -21.61 6.53
CA VAL A 3 -1.01 -22.22 5.54
C VAL A 3 -0.24 -23.35 6.21
N PRO A 4 -0.33 -24.60 5.73
CA PRO A 4 0.36 -25.71 6.38
C PRO A 4 1.87 -25.48 6.44
N ASP A 5 2.49 -25.82 7.57
CA ASP A 5 3.94 -25.74 7.77
C ASP A 5 4.74 -26.41 6.66
N SER A 6 4.22 -27.53 6.10
CA SER A 6 4.85 -28.23 4.99
C SER A 6 4.94 -27.36 3.72
N LYS A 7 3.89 -26.59 3.41
CA LYS A 7 3.85 -25.64 2.28
C LYS A 7 4.82 -24.48 2.52
N LEU A 8 4.89 -23.95 3.75
CA LEU A 8 5.85 -22.90 4.11
C LEU A 8 7.30 -23.38 4.03
N LYS A 9 7.62 -24.58 4.55
CA LYS A 9 8.96 -25.19 4.45
C LYS A 9 9.39 -25.44 3.01
N ALA A 10 8.47 -25.89 2.15
CA ALA A 10 8.74 -26.07 0.73
C ALA A 10 9.00 -24.73 0.01
N ALA A 11 8.19 -23.71 0.30
CA ALA A 11 8.38 -22.36 -0.24
C ALA A 11 9.71 -21.74 0.18
N ARG A 12 10.07 -21.89 1.46
CA ARG A 12 11.37 -21.49 2.01
C ARG A 12 12.53 -22.18 1.28
N LYS A 13 12.46 -23.51 1.08
CA LYS A 13 13.49 -24.26 0.34
C LYS A 13 13.67 -23.72 -1.07
N LYS A 14 12.58 -23.45 -1.79
CA LYS A 14 12.62 -22.87 -3.13
C LYS A 14 13.21 -21.46 -3.14
N ALA A 15 12.92 -20.65 -2.12
CA ALA A 15 13.54 -19.32 -1.97
C ALA A 15 15.05 -19.42 -1.77
N LEU A 16 15.51 -20.39 -0.96
CA LEU A 16 16.93 -20.67 -0.74
C LEU A 16 17.65 -21.09 -2.04
N GLU A 17 17.06 -22.01 -2.80
CA GLU A 17 17.61 -22.48 -4.09
C GLU A 17 17.75 -21.34 -5.12
N LYS A 18 16.89 -20.32 -5.03
CA LYS A 18 16.93 -19.13 -5.88
C LYS A 18 17.82 -18.00 -5.34
N GLY A 19 18.45 -18.16 -4.18
CA GLY A 19 19.25 -17.11 -3.54
C GLY A 19 18.42 -15.93 -3.03
N HIS A 20 17.12 -16.12 -2.78
CA HIS A 20 16.22 -15.07 -2.28
C HIS A 20 16.33 -14.94 -0.75
N TRP A 21 17.48 -14.48 -0.25
CA TRP A 21 17.82 -14.51 1.18
C TRP A 21 16.84 -13.74 2.08
N VAL A 22 16.33 -12.59 1.63
CA VAL A 22 15.33 -11.80 2.39
C VAL A 22 14.04 -12.59 2.59
N LEU A 23 13.61 -13.34 1.56
CA LEU A 23 12.42 -14.17 1.62
C LEU A 23 12.65 -15.42 2.47
N VAL A 24 13.85 -16.01 2.44
CA VAL A 24 14.23 -17.11 3.34
C VAL A 24 14.12 -16.66 4.80
N SER A 25 14.67 -15.49 5.14
CA SER A 25 14.62 -14.94 6.51
C SER A 25 13.18 -14.64 6.96
N ALA A 26 12.35 -14.10 6.07
CA ALA A 26 10.93 -13.87 6.37
C ALA A 26 10.18 -15.19 6.64
N PHE A 27 10.44 -16.24 5.85
CA PHE A 27 9.87 -17.57 6.11
C PHE A 27 10.41 -18.19 7.40
N ASP A 28 11.69 -18.05 7.71
CA ASP A 28 12.27 -18.54 8.97
C ASP A 28 11.57 -17.91 10.17
N THR A 29 11.36 -16.60 10.13
CA THR A 29 10.61 -15.89 11.17
C THR A 29 9.18 -16.42 11.28
N LEU A 30 8.46 -16.55 10.17
CA LEU A 30 7.09 -17.08 10.16
C LEU A 30 7.01 -18.53 10.67
N LEU A 31 8.02 -19.36 10.42
CA LEU A 31 8.05 -20.75 10.89
C LEU A 31 8.28 -20.86 12.41
N THR A 32 8.73 -19.79 13.08
CA THR A 32 8.80 -19.76 14.56
C THR A 32 7.43 -19.52 15.19
N ASP A 33 6.58 -18.72 14.54
CA ASP A 33 5.20 -18.46 14.92
C ASP A 33 4.34 -18.20 13.67
N THR A 34 3.62 -19.23 13.23
CA THR A 34 2.78 -19.16 12.03
C THR A 34 1.51 -18.33 12.23
N THR A 35 1.19 -17.96 13.47
CA THR A 35 0.03 -17.11 13.81
C THR A 35 0.37 -15.62 13.78
N SER A 36 1.65 -15.26 13.82
CA SER A 36 2.12 -13.88 13.77
C SER A 36 1.69 -13.16 12.48
N LEU A 37 0.81 -12.18 12.63
CA LEU A 37 0.37 -11.31 11.54
C LEU A 37 1.55 -10.54 10.94
N ASP A 38 2.48 -10.06 11.76
CA ASP A 38 3.67 -9.36 11.29
C ASP A 38 4.58 -10.25 10.45
N ALA A 39 4.77 -11.51 10.87
CA ALA A 39 5.57 -12.45 10.10
C ALA A 39 4.92 -12.77 8.75
N ARG A 40 3.59 -12.88 8.69
CA ARG A 40 2.85 -13.06 7.43
C ARG A 40 2.98 -11.83 6.52
N ILE A 41 2.82 -10.63 7.06
CA ILE A 41 3.04 -9.35 6.34
C ILE A 41 4.47 -9.28 5.79
N ASN A 42 5.47 -9.65 6.60
CA ASN A 42 6.87 -9.67 6.19
C ASN A 42 7.12 -10.64 5.04
N VAL A 43 6.51 -11.83 5.06
CA VAL A 43 6.61 -12.77 3.94
C VAL A 43 6.00 -12.17 2.67
N THR A 44 4.78 -11.61 2.74
CA THR A 44 4.16 -10.95 1.57
C THR A 44 5.02 -9.82 1.02
N GLY A 45 5.55 -8.95 1.90
CA GLY A 45 6.43 -7.86 1.51
C GLY A 45 7.75 -8.35 0.89
N ALA A 46 8.38 -9.36 1.49
CA ALA A 46 9.60 -9.96 0.97
C ALA A 46 9.39 -10.66 -0.38
N MET A 47 8.24 -11.31 -0.58
CA MET A 47 7.87 -11.89 -1.89
C MET A 47 7.79 -10.82 -2.98
N HIS A 48 7.22 -9.66 -2.66
CA HIS A 48 7.22 -8.51 -3.57
C HIS A 48 8.62 -7.96 -3.82
N GLU A 49 9.46 -7.88 -2.79
CA GLU A 49 10.85 -7.39 -2.91
C GLU A 49 11.67 -8.19 -3.90
N VAL A 50 11.51 -9.52 -3.90
CA VAL A 50 12.21 -10.42 -4.83
C VAL A 50 11.50 -10.56 -6.19
N GLY A 51 10.54 -9.67 -6.49
CA GLY A 51 9.88 -9.58 -7.79
C GLY A 51 8.89 -10.69 -8.09
N LEU A 52 8.35 -11.39 -7.08
CA LEU A 52 7.28 -12.36 -7.32
C LEU A 52 5.99 -11.64 -7.71
N LEU A 53 5.35 -12.13 -8.76
CA LEU A 53 4.10 -11.59 -9.30
C LEU A 53 2.89 -11.99 -8.44
N SER A 54 1.77 -11.28 -8.60
CA SER A 54 0.53 -11.50 -7.85
C SER A 54 0.07 -12.96 -7.83
N ASN A 55 0.18 -13.68 -8.94
CA ASN A 55 -0.18 -15.10 -9.03
C ASN A 55 0.66 -16.01 -8.09
N SER A 56 1.89 -15.61 -7.77
CA SER A 56 2.77 -16.33 -6.84
C SER A 56 2.44 -16.01 -5.38
N LEU A 57 1.94 -14.80 -5.11
CA LEU A 57 1.52 -14.36 -3.78
C LEU A 57 0.10 -14.82 -3.42
N ALA A 58 -0.75 -15.00 -4.43
CA ALA A 58 -2.16 -15.33 -4.24
C ALA A 58 -2.44 -16.51 -3.30
N PRO A 59 -1.71 -17.64 -3.41
CA PRO A 59 -1.92 -18.78 -2.51
C PRO A 59 -1.65 -18.50 -1.03
N TYR A 60 -1.00 -17.39 -0.68
CA TYR A 60 -0.72 -16.98 0.69
C TYR A 60 -1.70 -15.91 1.16
N TRP A 61 -1.87 -14.82 0.40
CA TRP A 61 -2.77 -13.76 0.83
C TRP A 61 -4.23 -14.19 0.86
N THR A 62 -4.67 -15.14 0.02
CA THR A 62 -6.06 -15.60 0.00
C THR A 62 -6.34 -16.45 1.22
N GLU A 63 -5.31 -17.13 1.72
CA GLU A 63 -5.39 -17.97 2.90
C GLU A 63 -5.26 -17.15 4.19
N TRP A 64 -4.42 -16.12 4.21
CA TRP A 64 -4.20 -15.24 5.38
C TRP A 64 -5.20 -14.10 5.52
N ARG A 65 -5.94 -13.78 4.46
CA ARG A 65 -6.99 -12.76 4.41
C ARG A 65 -8.29 -13.43 3.94
N SER A 66 -8.60 -14.57 4.55
CA SER A 66 -9.65 -15.48 4.07
C SER A 66 -11.07 -14.98 4.35
N ASN A 67 -11.18 -13.96 5.18
CA ASN A 67 -12.44 -13.31 5.55
C ASN A 67 -12.21 -11.81 5.84
N ASP A 68 -13.30 -11.11 6.10
CA ASP A 68 -13.32 -9.67 6.34
C ASP A 68 -12.57 -9.27 7.61
N GLU A 69 -12.65 -10.06 8.68
CA GLU A 69 -11.97 -9.76 9.94
C GLU A 69 -10.45 -9.84 9.79
N GLU A 70 -9.94 -10.89 9.12
CA GLU A 70 -8.52 -11.03 8.82
C GLU A 70 -8.04 -9.94 7.85
N SER A 71 -8.83 -9.60 6.83
CA SER A 71 -8.50 -8.54 5.88
C SER A 71 -8.44 -7.17 6.55
N LYS A 72 -9.36 -6.90 7.47
CA LYS A 72 -9.37 -5.69 8.28
C LYS A 72 -8.15 -5.60 9.19
N ALA A 73 -7.87 -6.66 9.96
CA ALA A 73 -6.71 -6.72 10.83
C ALA A 73 -5.39 -6.55 10.04
N TRP A 74 -5.32 -7.13 8.84
CA TRP A 74 -4.18 -6.98 7.93
C TRP A 74 -3.98 -5.53 7.49
N ALA A 75 -5.03 -4.88 6.99
CA ALA A 75 -4.98 -3.48 6.55
C ALA A 75 -4.57 -2.55 7.71
N GLU A 76 -5.19 -2.75 8.87
CA GLU A 76 -4.90 -1.97 10.07
C GLU A 76 -3.45 -2.13 10.50
N ARG A 77 -2.94 -3.38 10.54
CA ARG A 77 -1.56 -3.64 10.95
C ARG A 77 -0.55 -3.06 9.96
N CYS A 78 -0.77 -3.18 8.65
CA CYS A 78 0.08 -2.55 7.64
C CYS A 78 0.13 -1.03 7.83
N LEU A 79 -1.02 -0.36 8.00
CA LEU A 79 -1.08 1.08 8.18
C LEU A 79 -0.49 1.54 9.53
N THR A 80 -0.61 0.71 10.58
CA THR A 80 0.07 0.95 11.87
C THR A 80 1.58 1.01 11.66
N ARG A 81 2.13 -0.01 11.01
CA ARG A 81 3.57 -0.10 10.73
C ARG A 81 4.08 1.07 9.88
N LEU A 82 3.30 1.49 8.88
CA LEU A 82 3.64 2.65 8.03
C LEU A 82 3.52 4.00 8.74
N HIS A 83 2.71 4.07 9.79
CA HIS A 83 2.63 5.23 10.67
C HIS A 83 3.85 5.31 11.59
N ASP A 84 4.20 4.19 12.22
CA ASP A 84 5.25 4.10 13.24
C ASP A 84 6.67 4.08 12.62
N HIS A 85 6.81 3.59 11.39
CA HIS A 85 8.09 3.42 10.72
C HIS A 85 8.06 4.01 9.31
N ASP A 86 9.00 4.91 9.04
CA ASP A 86 9.03 5.67 7.79
C ASP A 86 9.68 4.93 6.60
N ALA A 87 10.24 3.75 6.86
CA ALA A 87 10.90 2.91 5.87
C ALA A 87 10.35 1.47 5.82
N ASP A 88 9.17 1.19 6.41
CA ASP A 88 8.57 -0.15 6.40
C ASP A 88 7.95 -0.50 5.04
N TYR A 89 8.84 -0.80 4.11
CA TYR A 89 8.51 -1.16 2.74
C TYR A 89 7.67 -2.46 2.67
N TRP A 90 7.89 -3.42 3.56
CA TRP A 90 7.15 -4.68 3.55
C TRP A 90 5.69 -4.49 3.92
N ALA A 91 5.40 -3.63 4.90
CA ALA A 91 4.03 -3.23 5.21
C ALA A 91 3.35 -2.52 4.02
N LEU A 92 4.07 -1.65 3.30
CA LEU A 92 3.55 -0.97 2.12
C LEU A 92 3.17 -1.95 1.02
N ALA A 93 4.08 -2.85 0.67
CA ALA A 93 3.83 -3.86 -0.36
C ALA A 93 2.73 -4.84 0.04
N ALA A 94 2.59 -5.15 1.32
CA ALA A 94 1.53 -6.01 1.83
C ALA A 94 0.12 -5.38 1.78
N LEU A 95 -0.02 -4.08 1.53
CA LEU A 95 -1.32 -3.45 1.24
C LEU A 95 -1.88 -3.81 -0.14
N LEU A 96 -1.05 -4.33 -1.05
CA LEU A 96 -1.50 -4.76 -2.37
C LEU A 96 -2.52 -5.92 -2.25
N ALA A 97 -3.52 -5.87 -3.12
CA ALA A 97 -4.71 -6.73 -3.15
C ALA A 97 -5.54 -6.76 -1.86
N VAL A 98 -5.38 -5.78 -0.97
CA VAL A 98 -6.32 -5.56 0.13
C VAL A 98 -7.55 -4.82 -0.43
N PRO A 99 -8.79 -5.17 -0.04
CA PRO A 99 -9.96 -4.37 -0.37
C PRO A 99 -9.84 -2.93 0.16
N LEU A 100 -10.17 -1.95 -0.69
CA LEU A 100 -10.08 -0.53 -0.36
C LEU A 100 -10.90 -0.17 0.88
N ASP A 101 -12.05 -0.82 1.10
CA ASP A 101 -12.91 -0.55 2.26
C ASP A 101 -12.20 -0.76 3.60
N PHE A 102 -11.34 -1.77 3.72
CA PHE A 102 -10.57 -1.98 4.96
C PHE A 102 -9.45 -0.97 5.11
N VAL A 103 -8.84 -0.56 4.00
CA VAL A 103 -7.77 0.45 3.97
C VAL A 103 -8.34 1.83 4.34
N LYS A 104 -9.48 2.22 3.76
CA LYS A 104 -10.12 3.51 4.04
C LYS A 104 -10.61 3.57 5.49
N GLN A 105 -11.23 2.51 6.02
CA GLN A 105 -11.63 2.46 7.43
C GLN A 105 -10.43 2.65 8.38
N SER A 106 -9.33 1.97 8.08
CA SER A 106 -8.09 2.06 8.89
C SER A 106 -7.45 3.45 8.81
N LEU A 107 -7.42 4.08 7.62
CA LEU A 107 -6.95 5.46 7.45
C LEU A 107 -7.82 6.46 8.22
N GLN A 108 -9.14 6.30 8.17
CA GLN A 108 -10.11 7.14 8.87
C GLN A 108 -9.93 7.05 10.39
N GLN A 109 -9.81 5.84 10.94
CA GLN A 109 -9.56 5.62 12.37
C GLN A 109 -8.27 6.29 12.85
N ARG A 110 -7.29 6.43 11.95
CA ARG A 110 -6.00 7.08 12.22
C ARG A 110 -6.01 8.59 11.96
N GLY A 111 -7.15 9.17 11.59
CA GLY A 111 -7.30 10.60 11.36
C GLY A 111 -6.62 11.10 10.08
N TYR A 112 -6.33 10.22 9.12
CA TYR A 112 -5.84 10.66 7.82
C TYR A 112 -6.92 11.41 7.06
N LYS A 113 -6.58 12.58 6.54
CA LYS A 113 -7.48 13.38 5.70
C LYS A 113 -7.29 13.01 4.25
N LEU A 114 -8.40 12.77 3.55
CA LEU A 114 -8.40 12.65 2.10
C LEU A 114 -8.14 14.04 1.49
N LEU A 115 -7.09 14.17 0.70
CA LEU A 115 -6.71 15.44 0.09
C LEU A 115 -7.16 15.53 -1.37
N SER A 116 -7.00 14.45 -2.13
CA SER A 116 -7.30 14.46 -3.56
C SER A 116 -7.53 13.04 -4.06
N ILE A 117 -8.36 12.89 -5.09
CA ILE A 117 -8.46 11.66 -5.87
C ILE A 117 -8.15 12.01 -7.31
N ARG A 118 -7.28 11.21 -7.92
CA ARG A 118 -6.91 11.34 -9.32
C ARG A 118 -7.09 10.03 -10.06
N PHE A 119 -7.29 10.09 -11.37
CA PHE A 119 -7.16 8.91 -12.21
C PHE A 119 -5.72 8.75 -12.68
N ALA A 120 -5.36 7.53 -13.05
CA ALA A 120 -4.14 7.22 -13.76
C ALA A 120 -4.44 6.10 -14.77
N SER A 121 -3.71 6.10 -15.88
CA SER A 121 -3.85 5.08 -16.91
C SER A 121 -2.51 4.83 -17.58
N THR A 122 -2.38 3.66 -18.22
CA THR A 122 -1.25 3.40 -19.13
C THR A 122 -1.78 2.70 -20.38
N TYR A 123 -0.97 2.59 -21.42
CA TYR A 123 -1.35 1.79 -22.59
C TYR A 123 -1.60 0.30 -22.26
N LYS A 124 -1.10 -0.19 -21.11
CA LYS A 124 -1.22 -1.60 -20.67
C LYS A 124 -2.34 -1.84 -19.66
N GLN A 125 -2.85 -0.80 -19.02
CA GLN A 125 -3.79 -0.93 -17.91
C GLN A 125 -4.92 0.08 -18.10
N PRO A 126 -6.19 -0.36 -17.92
CA PRO A 126 -7.32 0.56 -17.93
C PRO A 126 -7.15 1.61 -16.85
N GLU A 127 -7.94 2.68 -16.92
CA GLU A 127 -7.94 3.73 -15.91
C GLU A 127 -8.18 3.14 -14.50
N TRP A 128 -7.40 3.62 -13.52
CA TRP A 128 -7.56 3.31 -12.11
C TRP A 128 -7.50 4.60 -11.29
N SER A 129 -8.07 4.59 -10.09
CA SER A 129 -8.07 5.76 -9.21
C SER A 129 -6.95 5.71 -8.20
N ILE A 130 -6.43 6.86 -7.78
CA ILE A 130 -5.43 7.03 -6.72
C ILE A 130 -5.90 8.14 -5.79
N ALA A 131 -6.04 7.82 -4.51
CA ALA A 131 -6.34 8.79 -3.46
C ALA A 131 -5.08 9.15 -2.68
N THR A 132 -4.88 10.45 -2.44
CA THR A 132 -3.81 10.98 -1.59
C THR A 132 -4.38 11.33 -0.22
N PHE A 133 -3.80 10.74 0.82
CA PHE A 133 -4.15 10.98 2.21
C PHE A 133 -2.98 11.59 2.96
N ALA A 134 -3.25 12.47 3.93
CA ALA A 134 -2.23 12.96 4.84
C ALA A 134 -2.68 12.87 6.31
N GLY A 135 -1.77 12.44 7.19
CA GLY A 135 -2.04 12.40 8.63
C GLY A 135 -2.11 13.81 9.24
N LYS A 136 -1.27 14.72 8.77
CA LYS A 136 -1.28 16.14 9.11
C LYS A 136 -1.12 16.96 7.83
N HIS A 137 -1.90 18.03 7.75
CA HIS A 137 -1.77 19.08 6.74
C HIS A 137 -1.68 20.41 7.49
N GLN A 138 -0.49 20.99 7.52
CA GLN A 138 -0.22 22.28 8.16
C GLN A 138 0.48 23.18 7.14
N ASP A 139 -0.14 24.31 6.84
CA ASP A 139 0.28 25.23 5.78
C ASP A 139 0.53 24.49 4.45
N ARG A 140 1.80 24.29 4.11
CA ARG A 140 2.28 23.64 2.88
C ARG A 140 2.93 22.28 3.13
N SER A 141 2.90 21.80 4.37
CA SER A 141 3.52 20.53 4.77
C SER A 141 2.47 19.44 4.96
N LEU A 142 2.69 18.30 4.30
CA LEU A 142 1.87 17.09 4.42
C LEU A 142 2.71 15.98 5.07
N VAL A 143 2.29 15.46 6.22
CA VAL A 143 3.10 14.50 7.01
C VAL A 143 2.25 13.51 7.80
N PRO A 144 2.48 12.19 7.68
CA PRO A 144 3.00 11.52 6.49
C PRO A 144 1.95 11.52 5.38
N VAL A 145 2.35 11.26 4.14
CA VAL A 145 1.43 11.07 3.01
C VAL A 145 1.36 9.60 2.66
N ILE A 146 0.15 9.07 2.49
CA ILE A 146 -0.10 7.74 1.95
C ILE A 146 -0.94 7.93 0.69
N GLU A 147 -0.56 7.27 -0.40
CA GLU A 147 -1.40 7.19 -1.58
C GLU A 147 -1.86 5.75 -1.79
N VAL A 148 -3.14 5.59 -2.09
CA VAL A 148 -3.75 4.29 -2.33
C VAL A 148 -4.43 4.33 -3.68
N GLY A 149 -3.98 3.49 -4.59
CA GLY A 149 -4.60 3.28 -5.89
C GLY A 149 -5.32 1.95 -5.98
N TRP A 150 -6.51 1.95 -6.56
CA TRP A 150 -7.39 0.78 -6.65
C TRP A 150 -7.97 0.61 -8.06
N ASP A 151 -8.24 -0.65 -8.41
CA ASP A 151 -8.92 -1.02 -9.64
C ASP A 151 -10.45 -0.88 -9.55
N ASN A 152 -11.16 -1.17 -10.64
CA ASN A 152 -12.63 -1.07 -10.68
C ASN A 152 -13.35 -2.08 -9.76
N GLU A 153 -12.64 -3.10 -9.27
CA GLU A 153 -13.17 -4.08 -8.31
C GLU A 153 -12.97 -3.62 -6.87
N GLY A 154 -12.25 -2.51 -6.65
CA GLY A 154 -11.99 -1.95 -5.33
C GLY A 154 -10.83 -2.61 -4.60
N PHE A 155 -9.93 -3.31 -5.30
CA PHE A 155 -8.71 -3.84 -4.71
C PHE A 155 -7.54 -2.89 -4.89
N VAL A 156 -6.71 -2.77 -3.85
CA VAL A 156 -5.49 -1.95 -3.92
C VAL A 156 -4.51 -2.56 -4.91
N ILE A 157 -4.22 -1.83 -5.99
CA ILE A 157 -3.21 -2.21 -6.99
C ILE A 157 -1.96 -1.35 -6.90
N GLU A 158 -2.01 -0.26 -6.13
CA GLU A 158 -0.90 0.66 -5.95
C GLU A 158 -0.95 1.23 -4.52
N ALA A 159 0.20 1.27 -3.86
CA ALA A 159 0.35 1.95 -2.58
C ALA A 159 1.65 2.73 -2.57
N SER A 160 1.60 3.98 -2.13
CA SER A 160 2.77 4.83 -1.97
C SER A 160 2.78 5.48 -0.59
N ARG A 161 3.97 5.81 -0.11
CA ARG A 161 4.15 6.48 1.17
C ARG A 161 5.30 7.47 1.08
N TRP A 162 5.06 8.65 1.62
CA TRP A 162 6.04 9.71 1.76
C TRP A 162 6.22 10.03 3.23
N ARG A 163 7.46 10.32 3.64
CA ARG A 163 7.70 10.82 5.00
C ARG A 163 7.07 12.20 5.17
N ALA A 164 7.34 13.08 4.22
CA ALA A 164 6.82 14.43 4.18
C ALA A 164 6.76 14.90 2.73
N VAL A 165 5.77 15.72 2.41
CA VAL A 165 5.70 16.49 1.17
C VAL A 165 5.61 17.98 1.51
N ILE A 166 6.41 18.79 0.82
CA ILE A 166 6.32 20.26 0.87
C ILE A 166 5.74 20.76 -0.46
N LEU A 167 4.61 21.44 -0.37
CA LEU A 167 3.91 22.04 -1.51
C LEU A 167 4.48 23.43 -1.79
N ASN A 168 4.89 23.66 -3.03
CA ASN A 168 5.29 24.96 -3.53
C ASN A 168 4.05 25.78 -3.95
N GLU A 169 3.06 25.08 -4.50
CA GLU A 169 1.81 25.62 -5.00
C GLU A 169 0.67 24.75 -4.47
N GLN A 170 -0.39 25.37 -3.96
CA GLN A 170 -1.60 24.64 -3.56
C GLN A 170 -2.86 25.50 -3.71
N GLN A 171 -3.94 24.84 -4.08
CA GLN A 171 -5.31 25.35 -4.05
C GLN A 171 -6.28 24.19 -3.79
N VAL A 172 -7.48 24.51 -3.31
CA VAL A 172 -8.54 23.52 -3.13
C VAL A 172 -9.66 23.84 -4.11
N ILE A 173 -9.97 22.88 -4.98
CA ILE A 173 -11.06 22.98 -5.97
C ILE A 173 -12.05 21.86 -5.66
N GLU A 174 -13.28 22.23 -5.30
CA GLU A 174 -14.36 21.27 -4.98
C GLU A 174 -13.94 20.22 -3.93
N GLY A 175 -13.18 20.65 -2.92
CA GLY A 175 -12.68 19.76 -1.87
C GLY A 175 -11.44 18.95 -2.23
N SER A 176 -10.96 19.00 -3.47
CA SER A 176 -9.70 18.35 -3.89
C SER A 176 -8.53 19.33 -3.85
N LEU A 177 -7.45 18.93 -3.21
CA LEU A 177 -6.15 19.59 -3.25
C LEU A 177 -5.53 19.43 -4.63
N ILE A 178 -5.24 20.56 -5.27
CA ILE A 178 -4.46 20.70 -6.49
C ILE A 178 -3.18 21.44 -6.13
N GLY A 179 -2.03 20.97 -6.61
CA GLY A 179 -0.77 21.56 -6.23
C GLY A 179 0.46 20.84 -6.74
N LYS A 180 1.60 21.47 -6.52
CA LYS A 180 2.92 20.95 -6.90
C LYS A 180 3.87 21.05 -5.72
N GLY A 181 4.75 20.08 -5.59
CA GLY A 181 5.71 20.03 -4.51
C GLY A 181 6.75 18.95 -4.72
N SER A 182 7.44 18.62 -3.64
CA SER A 182 8.35 17.50 -3.58
C SER A 182 8.24 16.83 -2.23
N GLY A 183 8.42 15.52 -2.22
CA GLY A 183 8.46 14.76 -0.99
C GLY A 183 9.76 13.99 -0.83
N SER A 184 10.06 13.68 0.42
CA SER A 184 11.24 12.90 0.81
C SER A 184 10.85 11.50 1.26
N TYR A 185 11.79 10.57 1.09
CA TYR A 185 11.65 9.14 1.42
C TYR A 185 10.39 8.53 0.81
N TYR A 186 10.31 8.61 -0.52
CA TYR A 186 9.23 8.03 -1.28
C TYR A 186 9.40 6.52 -1.42
N MET A 187 8.35 5.79 -1.09
CA MET A 187 8.25 4.36 -1.35
C MET A 187 6.99 4.08 -2.15
N ARG A 188 7.07 3.19 -3.15
CA ARG A 188 5.91 2.73 -3.91
C ARG A 188 5.96 1.24 -4.15
N ALA A 189 4.79 0.62 -4.07
CA ALA A 189 4.53 -0.75 -4.50
C ALA A 189 3.34 -0.73 -5.48
N LYS A 190 3.44 -1.48 -6.58
CA LYS A 190 2.39 -1.48 -7.62
C LYS A 190 2.27 -2.82 -8.32
N LEU A 191 1.07 -3.35 -8.54
CA LEU A 191 0.84 -4.57 -9.33
C LEU A 191 0.78 -4.29 -10.85
N PRO A 192 1.23 -5.23 -11.71
CA PRO A 192 2.04 -6.43 -11.40
C PRO A 192 3.54 -6.11 -11.26
N TYR A 193 3.88 -4.83 -11.17
CA TYR A 193 5.25 -4.35 -11.09
C TYR A 193 5.88 -4.64 -9.71
N GLY A 194 7.17 -4.31 -9.59
CA GLY A 194 7.88 -4.40 -8.33
C GLY A 194 7.64 -3.18 -7.45
N CYS A 195 8.57 -2.98 -6.54
CA CYS A 195 8.65 -1.81 -5.68
C CYS A 195 9.87 -0.97 -6.00
N TRP A 196 9.84 0.28 -5.56
CA TRP A 196 11.01 1.13 -5.59
C TRP A 196 10.97 2.16 -4.48
N ARG A 197 12.16 2.66 -4.15
CA ARG A 197 12.38 3.70 -3.13
C ARG A 197 13.17 4.82 -3.79
N ILE A 198 12.73 6.05 -3.58
CA ILE A 198 13.37 7.23 -4.13
C ILE A 198 13.57 8.20 -2.98
N ALA A 199 14.78 8.78 -2.89
CA ALA A 199 15.11 9.72 -1.84
C ALA A 199 14.21 10.96 -1.90
N ASP A 200 14.09 11.55 -3.09
CA ASP A 200 13.24 12.70 -3.36
C ASP A 200 12.49 12.50 -4.68
N GLU A 201 11.19 12.77 -4.68
CA GLU A 201 10.35 12.63 -5.87
C GLU A 201 9.37 13.82 -5.93
N PRO A 202 9.13 14.42 -7.12
CA PRO A 202 8.14 15.47 -7.27
C PRO A 202 6.73 14.95 -7.01
N LEU A 203 5.90 15.74 -6.31
CA LEU A 203 4.46 15.51 -6.23
C LEU A 203 3.76 16.51 -7.13
N GLU A 204 2.87 16.01 -7.98
CA GLU A 204 2.00 16.83 -8.81
C GLU A 204 0.56 16.32 -8.74
N LEU A 205 -0.34 17.18 -8.25
CA LEU A 205 -1.78 16.95 -8.18
C LEU A 205 -2.44 17.96 -9.11
N LYS A 206 -2.87 17.50 -10.30
CA LYS A 206 -3.41 18.39 -11.33
C LYS A 206 -4.94 18.36 -11.36
N GLU A 207 -5.52 19.48 -11.78
CA GLU A 207 -6.97 19.61 -11.91
C GLU A 207 -7.51 18.67 -13.00
N GLU A 208 -6.80 18.52 -14.12
CA GLU A 208 -7.22 17.64 -15.22
C GLU A 208 -7.22 16.14 -14.87
N TRP A 209 -6.54 15.75 -13.78
CA TRP A 209 -6.52 14.36 -13.32
C TRP A 209 -7.57 14.10 -12.24
N ARG A 210 -8.22 15.14 -11.73
CA ARG A 210 -9.11 15.07 -10.58
C ARG A 210 -10.32 14.19 -10.88
N VAL A 211 -10.64 13.31 -9.94
CA VAL A 211 -11.88 12.56 -9.91
C VAL A 211 -12.73 13.08 -8.74
N PRO A 212 -13.99 13.48 -8.96
CA PRO A 212 -14.87 13.93 -7.87
C PRO A 212 -15.11 12.80 -6.87
N LYS A 213 -15.02 13.11 -5.56
CA LYS A 213 -15.09 12.12 -4.47
C LYS A 213 -16.36 11.27 -4.53
N GLU A 214 -17.50 11.90 -4.80
CA GLU A 214 -18.82 11.30 -4.90
C GLU A 214 -18.98 10.28 -6.03
N LYS A 215 -18.04 10.25 -6.99
CA LYS A 215 -18.01 9.27 -8.09
C LYS A 215 -17.11 8.06 -7.80
N THR A 216 -16.65 7.91 -6.56
CA THR A 216 -15.66 6.90 -6.19
C THR A 216 -16.10 6.05 -5.00
N LEU A 217 -15.37 4.97 -4.74
CA LEU A 217 -15.51 4.13 -3.54
C LEU A 217 -15.16 4.85 -2.23
N LEU A 218 -14.76 6.13 -2.30
CA LEU A 218 -14.46 7.01 -1.16
C LEU A 218 -15.53 8.10 -0.98
N ALA A 219 -16.70 7.98 -1.61
CA ALA A 219 -17.79 8.96 -1.50
C ALA A 219 -18.20 9.25 -0.04
N ASP A 220 -18.11 8.24 0.83
CA ASP A 220 -18.43 8.27 2.26
C ASP A 220 -17.25 8.64 3.15
N TYR A 221 -16.05 8.85 2.61
CA TYR A 221 -14.87 9.23 3.39
C TYR A 221 -15.00 10.68 3.91
N PRO A 222 -14.79 10.93 5.21
CA PRO A 222 -15.00 12.25 5.82
C PRO A 222 -14.01 13.33 5.33
#